data_AF-A0A6L9FNQ6-F1
#
_entry.id   AF-A0A6L9FNQ6-F1
#
_cell.length_a   1.000
_cell.length_b   1.000
_cell.length_c   1.000
_cell.angle_alpha   90.00
_cell.angle_beta   90.00
_cell.angle_gamma   90.00
#
_symmetry.space_group_name_H-M   'P 1'
#
loop_
_entity.id
_entity.type
_entity.pdbx_description
1 polymer ?
#
loop_
_entity_poly.entity_id
_entity_poly.type
_entity_poly.pdbx_seq_one_letter_code
_entity_poly.pdbx_strand_id
1 'polypeptide(L)'
;MANHFFKWNGQHLGFERNGRLFDPQSQYLGWIEEDGSVWSAEGVYVGEVVNGQYILRNTNKMQPMNKMAKMPPMPPLPPLPPLPKLPKLPKLGWHDPFDV
;
A
#
# COMPACT_ATOMS: atom_id res chain seq x y z
N MET A 1 -3.63 -11.53 9.92
CA MET A 1 -4.88 -11.21 9.21
C MET A 1 -4.83 -9.75 8.77
N ALA A 2 -5.50 -9.38 7.68
CA ALA A 2 -5.73 -7.97 7.34
C ALA A 2 -7.02 -7.52 8.04
N ASN A 3 -6.99 -6.39 8.73
CA ASN A 3 -8.19 -5.83 9.36
C ASN A 3 -8.93 -4.97 8.33
N HIS A 4 -10.22 -5.22 8.13
CA HIS A 4 -11.03 -4.42 7.22
C HIS A 4 -11.67 -3.26 7.98
N PHE A 5 -11.55 -2.06 7.41
CA PHE A 5 -12.13 -0.85 7.97
C PHE A 5 -13.32 -0.36 7.16
N PHE A 6 -14.32 0.13 7.88
CA PHE A 6 -15.55 0.66 7.32
C PHE A 6 -15.76 2.11 7.77
N LYS A 7 -16.35 2.89 6.88
CA LYS A 7 -16.89 4.21 7.22
C LYS A 7 -18.16 4.02 8.08
N TRP A 8 -18.56 5.06 8.80
CA TRP A 8 -19.80 5.06 9.59
C TRP A 8 -21.05 4.74 8.75
N ASN A 9 -21.05 5.08 7.46
CA ASN A 9 -22.12 4.76 6.52
C ASN A 9 -22.10 3.30 6.01
N GLY A 10 -21.22 2.44 6.54
CA GLY A 10 -21.07 1.04 6.12
C GLY A 10 -20.25 0.84 4.85
N GLN A 11 -19.78 1.90 4.19
CA GLN A 11 -18.93 1.76 3.01
C GLN A 11 -17.55 1.23 3.41
N HIS A 12 -17.07 0.22 2.68
CA HIS A 12 -15.71 -0.30 2.84
C HIS A 12 -14.70 0.80 2.57
N LEU A 13 -13.91 1.16 3.58
CA LEU A 13 -12.88 2.18 3.48
C LEU A 13 -11.60 1.58 2.89
N GLY A 14 -11.26 0.37 3.33
CA GLY A 14 -9.97 -0.24 3.02
C GLY A 14 -9.59 -1.34 4.00
N PHE A 15 -8.31 -1.67 4.02
CA PHE A 15 -7.76 -2.66 4.94
C PHE A 15 -6.43 -2.18 5.53
N GLU A 16 -6.15 -2.62 6.75
CA GLU A 16 -4.85 -2.45 7.37
C GLU A 16 -4.00 -3.70 7.23
N ARG A 17 -2.72 -3.45 6.99
CA ARG A 17 -1.69 -4.49 6.94
C ARG A 17 -0.40 -3.96 7.53
N ASN A 18 0.08 -4.57 8.61
CA ASN A 18 1.32 -4.22 9.30
C ASN A 18 1.33 -2.75 9.80
N GLY A 19 0.22 -2.27 10.36
CA GLY A 19 0.05 -0.90 10.84
C GLY A 19 -0.11 0.14 9.73
N ARG A 20 -0.26 -0.27 8.46
CA ARG A 20 -0.44 0.62 7.30
C ARG A 20 -1.84 0.45 6.74
N LEU A 21 -2.50 1.57 6.50
CA LEU A 21 -3.85 1.64 5.94
C LEU A 21 -3.77 1.75 4.41
N PHE A 22 -4.46 0.83 3.74
CA PHE A 22 -4.57 0.79 2.29
C PHE A 22 -6.04 0.87 1.88
N ASP A 23 -6.30 1.47 0.73
CA ASP A 23 -7.62 1.46 0.10
C ASP A 23 -7.94 0.08 -0.54
N PRO A 24 -9.17 -0.16 -1.04
CA PRO A 24 -9.52 -1.40 -1.72
C PRO A 24 -8.71 -1.66 -3.00
N GLN A 25 -8.07 -0.64 -3.58
CA GLN A 25 -7.16 -0.71 -4.74
C GLN A 25 -5.69 -0.90 -4.31
N SER A 26 -5.41 -1.17 -3.03
CA SER A 26 -4.06 -1.28 -2.46
C SER A 26 -3.21 0.00 -2.53
N GLN A 27 -3.83 1.17 -2.65
CA GLN A 27 -3.18 2.46 -2.51
C GLN A 27 -2.96 2.81 -1.04
N TYR A 28 -1.75 3.30 -0.73
CA TYR A 28 -1.39 3.70 0.62
C TYR A 28 -2.12 4.99 1.01
N LEU A 29 -3.04 4.89 1.97
CA LEU A 29 -3.78 6.04 2.51
C LEU A 29 -3.09 6.64 3.74
N GLY A 30 -2.36 5.81 4.50
CA GLY A 30 -1.71 6.24 5.73
C GLY A 30 -1.36 5.10 6.67
N TRP A 31 -1.31 5.38 7.97
CA TRP A 31 -0.93 4.38 8.98
C TRP A 31 -1.76 4.51 10.25
N ILE A 32 -1.83 3.40 10.98
CA ILE A 32 -2.51 3.29 12.27
C ILE A 32 -1.43 3.02 13.31
N GLU A 33 -1.45 3.77 14.41
CA GLU A 33 -0.58 3.54 15.57
C GLU A 33 -1.22 2.57 16.57
N GLU A 34 -0.40 2.01 17.46
CA GLU A 34 -0.86 1.09 18.52
C GLU A 34 -1.94 1.70 19.41
N ASP A 35 -1.92 3.02 19.62
CA ASP A 35 -2.95 3.75 20.36
C ASP A 35 -4.30 3.84 19.61
N GLY A 36 -4.41 3.25 18.42
CA GLY A 36 -5.59 3.32 17.55
C GLY A 36 -5.69 4.62 16.75
N SER A 37 -4.70 5.51 16.85
CA SER A 37 -4.68 6.77 16.09
C SER A 37 -4.36 6.54 14.61
N VAL A 38 -5.17 7.14 13.74
CA VAL A 38 -5.07 7.02 12.28
C VAL A 38 -4.52 8.30 11.70
N TRP A 39 -3.46 8.16 10.91
CA TRP A 39 -2.74 9.24 10.27
C TRP A 39 -2.76 9.05 8.76
N SER A 40 -2.92 10.15 8.03
CA SER A 40 -2.79 10.20 6.56
C SER A 40 -1.34 9.96 6.15
N ALA A 41 -1.10 9.53 4.91
CA ALA A 41 0.22 9.45 4.30
C ALA A 41 1.02 10.75 4.44
N GLU A 42 0.35 11.91 4.50
CA GLU A 42 0.95 13.23 4.69
C GLU A 42 1.26 13.57 6.16
N GLY A 43 0.92 12.69 7.11
CA GLY A 43 1.09 12.93 8.54
C GLY A 43 0.02 13.82 9.18
N VAL A 44 -1.09 14.03 8.48
CA VAL A 44 -2.28 14.69 9.04
C VAL A 44 -3.09 13.68 9.86
N TYR A 45 -3.52 14.09 11.06
CA TYR A 45 -4.41 13.26 11.88
C TYR A 45 -5.78 13.11 11.20
N VAL A 46 -6.14 11.87 10.84
CA VAL A 46 -7.40 11.56 10.17
C VAL A 46 -8.49 11.20 11.18
N GLY A 47 -8.12 10.51 12.26
CA GLY A 47 -9.07 10.07 13.27
C GLY A 47 -8.51 8.95 14.13
N GLU A 48 -9.39 8.15 14.71
CA GLU A 48 -9.07 7.05 15.61
C GLU A 48 -9.95 5.84 15.30
N VAL A 49 -9.41 4.65 15.52
CA VAL A 49 -10.10 3.38 15.34
C VAL A 49 -11.05 3.16 16.51
N VAL A 50 -12.34 3.08 16.22
CA VAL A 50 -13.43 2.82 17.17
C VAL A 50 -14.02 1.45 16.88
N ASN A 51 -14.24 0.67 17.95
CA ASN A 51 -14.74 -0.72 17.88
C ASN A 51 -13.91 -1.66 16.96
N GLY A 52 -12.63 -1.32 16.71
CA GLY A 52 -11.72 -2.14 15.88
C GLY A 52 -12.05 -2.19 14.38
N GLN A 53 -13.13 -1.55 13.93
CA GLN A 53 -13.64 -1.66 12.55
C GLN A 53 -14.03 -0.33 11.93
N TYR A 54 -14.21 0.73 12.73
CA TYR A 54 -14.65 2.03 12.25
C TYR A 54 -13.56 3.08 12.50
N ILE A 55 -13.38 3.99 11.56
CA ILE A 55 -12.48 5.15 11.75
C ILE A 55 -13.35 6.39 11.93
N LEU A 56 -13.27 6.99 13.10
CA LEU A 56 -14.05 8.18 13.47
C LEU A 56 -13.09 9.30 13.87
N ARG A 57 -13.44 10.53 13.51
CA ARG A 57 -12.70 11.73 13.91
C ARG A 57 -13.58 12.55 14.84
N ASN A 58 -13.10 12.82 16.03
CA ASN A 58 -13.77 13.75 16.92
C ASN A 58 -13.36 15.19 16.57
N THR A 59 -14.31 15.99 16.08
CA THR A 59 -14.09 17.40 15.74
C THR A 59 -14.14 18.33 16.96
N ASN A 60 -14.62 17.84 18.10
CA ASN A 60 -14.78 18.63 19.33
C ASN A 60 -13.50 18.63 20.19
N LYS A 61 -12.61 17.65 20.00
CA LYS A 61 -11.32 17.58 20.70
C LYS A 61 -10.25 18.40 19.94
N MET A 62 -9.33 19.00 20.70
CA MET A 62 -8.11 19.56 20.11
C MET A 62 -7.37 18.45 19.37
N GLN A 63 -7.09 18.69 18.08
CA GLN A 63 -6.42 17.71 17.24
C GLN A 63 -4.93 17.65 17.62
N PRO A 64 -4.33 16.45 17.65
CA PRO A 64 -2.91 16.33 17.84
C PRO A 64 -2.18 17.03 16.69
N MET A 65 -1.00 17.57 16.98
CA MET A 65 -0.18 18.26 15.98
C MET A 65 0.16 17.31 14.83
N ASN A 66 0.19 17.82 13.60
CA ASN A 66 0.54 17.03 12.43
C ASN A 66 1.89 16.33 12.65
N LYS A 67 1.94 15.03 12.36
CA LYS A 67 3.18 14.24 12.41
C LYS A 67 3.92 14.36 11.09
N MET A 68 5.19 13.98 11.10
CA MET A 68 5.92 13.79 9.85
C MET A 68 5.27 12.66 9.05
N ALA A 69 5.03 12.92 7.75
CA ALA A 69 4.61 11.91 6.79
C ALA A 69 5.51 10.67 6.87
N LYS A 70 4.95 9.50 7.17
CA LYS A 70 5.69 8.25 6.98
C LYS A 70 5.77 7.98 5.49
N MET A 71 6.99 7.93 4.96
CA MET A 71 7.21 7.59 3.56
C MET A 71 6.45 6.31 3.20
N PRO A 72 5.73 6.28 2.07
CA PRO A 72 5.11 5.05 1.60
C PRO A 72 6.18 3.97 1.41
N PRO A 73 5.81 2.67 1.47
CA PRO A 73 6.72 1.62 1.04
C PRO A 73 7.24 1.94 -0.35
N MET A 74 8.55 1.82 -0.56
CA MET A 74 9.06 1.78 -1.93
C MET A 74 8.40 0.60 -2.65
N PRO A 75 7.86 0.82 -3.86
CA PRO A 75 7.45 -0.30 -4.70
C PRO A 75 8.67 -1.20 -4.95
N PRO A 76 8.48 -2.52 -5.12
CA PRO A 76 9.59 -3.40 -5.44
C PRO A 76 10.26 -2.93 -6.73
N LEU A 77 11.59 -2.92 -6.75
CA LEU A 77 12.33 -2.65 -7.98
C LEU A 77 11.98 -3.74 -8.99
N PRO A 78 11.66 -3.40 -10.26
CA PRO A 78 11.48 -4.42 -11.28
C PRO A 78 12.76 -5.26 -11.41
N PRO A 79 12.65 -6.55 -11.75
CA PRO A 79 13.83 -7.37 -12.00
C PRO A 79 14.64 -6.73 -13.12
N LEU A 80 15.97 -6.73 -12.98
CA LEU A 80 16.82 -6.28 -14.07
C LEU A 80 16.53 -7.11 -15.32
N PRO A 81 16.44 -6.49 -16.51
CA PRO A 81 16.33 -7.24 -17.74
C PRO A 81 17.55 -8.17 -17.87
N PRO A 82 17.36 -9.41 -18.33
CA PRO A 82 18.49 -10.30 -18.55
C PRO A 82 19.43 -9.68 -19.59
N LEU A 83 20.73 -9.83 -19.38
CA LEU A 83 21.71 -9.45 -20.38
C LEU A 83 21.45 -10.22 -21.68
N PRO A 84 21.59 -9.58 -22.86
CA PRO A 84 21.55 -10.28 -24.14
C PRO A 84 22.52 -11.46 -24.11
N LYS A 85 22.01 -12.65 -24.41
CA LYS A 85 22.86 -13.83 -24.54
C LYS A 85 23.65 -13.74 -25.84
N LEU A 86 24.90 -14.20 -25.81
CA LEU A 86 25.68 -14.35 -27.05
C LEU A 86 24.91 -15.24 -28.04
N PRO A 87 24.93 -14.90 -29.35
CA PRO A 87 24.34 -15.75 -30.37
C PRO A 87 24.98 -17.14 -30.30
N LYS A 88 24.15 -18.18 -30.26
CA LYS A 88 24.61 -19.56 -30.30
C LYS A 88 24.87 -19.96 -31.75
N LEU A 89 25.82 -20.87 -31.96
CA LEU A 89 26.02 -21.48 -33.27
C LEU A 89 24.70 -22.12 -33.75
N PRO A 90 24.34 -21.95 -35.03
CA PRO A 90 23.15 -22.57 -35.59
C PRO A 90 23.26 -24.08 -35.43
N LYS A 91 22.20 -24.69 -34.90
CA LYS A 91 22.14 -26.13 -34.69
C LYS A 91 21.68 -26.77 -36.00
N LEU A 92 22.49 -27.64 -36.59
CA LEU A 92 22.19 -28.27 -37.88
C LEU A 92 20.82 -28.96 -37.85
N GLY A 93 19.93 -28.55 -38.77
CA GLY A 93 18.55 -29.05 -38.85
C GLY A 93 17.53 -28.35 -37.94
N TRP A 94 17.93 -27.30 -37.21
CA TRP A 94 17.03 -26.50 -36.36
C TRP A 94 16.92 -25.08 -36.92
N HIS A 95 15.68 -24.62 -37.09
CA HIS A 95 15.35 -23.26 -37.52
C HIS A 95 14.61 -22.56 -36.38
N ASP A 96 15.00 -21.32 -36.08
CA ASP A 96 14.29 -20.47 -35.13
C ASP A 96 13.11 -19.80 -35.87
N PRO A 97 11.85 -20.14 -35.56
CA PRO A 97 10.68 -19.65 -36.29
C PRO A 97 10.37 -18.16 -36.04
N PHE A 98 11.08 -17.51 -35.11
CA PHE A 98 10.94 -16.10 -34.81
C PHE A 98 12.15 -15.27 -35.28
N ASP A 99 13.14 -15.91 -35.90
CA ASP A 99 14.29 -15.29 -36.55
C ASP A 99 14.00 -15.24 -38.06
N VAL A 100 13.47 -14.10 -38.53
CA VAL A 100 13.10 -13.81 -39.94
C VAL A 100 14.14 -12.92 -40.61
#